data_AF-A0A5C3LAE0-F1
#
_entry.id   AF-A0A5C3LAE0-F1
#
_cell.length_a   1.000
_cell.length_b   1.000
_cell.length_c   1.000
_cell.angle_alpha   90.00
_cell.angle_beta   90.00
_cell.angle_gamma   90.00
#
_symmetry.space_group_name_H-M   'P 1'
#
loop_
_entity.id
_entity.type
_entity.pdbx_description
1 polymer ?
#
loop_
_entity_poly.entity_id
_entity_poly.type
_entity_poly.pdbx_seq_one_letter_code
_entity_poly.pdbx_strand_id
1 'polypeptide(L)'
;MMSPLEKRHLQVSTGLFPSDKINILPFNRPFTQQVDVVFPEDPELHSVLSKLETRYSKGKTTLSSVLKKAGCFSGSNLGAIMVTPNVAGASSDLWCIDPRGVATLCLSKEAYEIIGITGRPLPFKGQSDQHVIQIPLNSADASEGGNAAAEKEAKTKRSGTKGYAKQKAAIEDWEKRRAARDGLDAWEVVCCSADPTQAPEYTGFNEAPKLTKVTCSQQKLLNVHIPIPSFKPRSVLSKSKKPTAGDEDTEDWDRDALELFEWAGLAILGSPR
;
A
#
# COMPACT_ATOMS: atom_id res chain seq x y z
N MET A 1 28.48 -11.34 21.19
CA MET A 1 27.95 -11.70 19.85
C MET A 1 26.81 -10.74 19.55
N MET A 2 26.99 -9.82 18.60
CA MET A 2 25.88 -8.99 18.14
C MET A 2 24.89 -9.92 17.44
N SER A 3 23.60 -9.83 17.79
CA SER A 3 22.55 -10.48 17.02
C SER A 3 22.72 -10.09 15.55
N PRO A 4 22.58 -11.01 14.59
CA PRO A 4 22.58 -10.63 13.19
C PRO A 4 21.58 -9.49 13.05
N LEU A 5 22.05 -8.34 12.55
CA LEU A 5 21.19 -7.20 12.25
C LEU A 5 20.03 -7.79 11.46
N GLU A 6 18.85 -7.75 12.07
CA GLU A 6 17.60 -8.12 11.42
C GLU A 6 17.66 -7.45 10.05
N LYS A 7 17.52 -8.22 8.96
CA LYS A 7 17.57 -7.67 7.60
C LYS A 7 16.46 -6.63 7.49
N ARG A 8 16.78 -5.41 7.90
CA ARG A 8 15.88 -4.26 7.87
C ARG A 8 15.44 -4.11 6.43
N HIS A 9 14.21 -3.67 6.24
CA HIS A 9 13.50 -3.55 4.97
C HIS A 9 14.11 -2.49 4.03
N LEU A 10 15.44 -2.46 3.87
CA LEU A 10 16.14 -1.64 2.92
C LEU A 10 16.00 -2.27 1.54
N GLN A 11 15.26 -1.59 0.67
CA GLN A 11 15.22 -1.91 -0.75
C GLN A 11 15.94 -0.80 -1.50
N VAL A 12 17.11 -1.11 -2.04
CA VAL A 12 17.85 -0.20 -2.93
C VAL A 12 17.49 -0.54 -4.36
N SER A 13 17.02 0.47 -5.11
CA SER A 13 16.74 0.36 -6.53
C SER A 13 17.73 1.25 -7.29
N THR A 14 18.52 0.67 -8.19
CA THR A 14 19.46 1.40 -9.05
C THR A 14 19.03 1.29 -10.52
N GLY A 15 19.23 2.35 -11.29
CA GLY A 15 18.94 2.35 -12.72
C GLY A 15 19.03 3.75 -13.33
N LEU A 16 18.97 3.82 -14.66
CA LEU A 16 18.79 5.08 -15.38
C LEU A 16 17.30 5.41 -15.45
N PHE A 17 16.98 6.70 -15.35
CA PHE A 17 15.63 7.19 -15.60
C PHE A 17 15.43 7.50 -17.10
N PRO A 18 14.24 7.21 -17.66
CA PRO A 18 13.10 6.53 -17.05
C PRO A 18 13.32 5.01 -16.90
N SER A 19 12.76 4.41 -15.85
CA SER A 19 12.84 2.96 -15.61
C SER A 19 11.47 2.38 -15.29
N ASP A 20 11.04 1.37 -16.06
CA ASP A 20 9.80 0.63 -15.79
C ASP A 20 9.80 0.02 -14.37
N LYS A 21 10.97 -0.36 -13.87
CA LYS A 21 11.15 -0.87 -12.51
C LYS A 21 10.85 0.16 -11.44
N ILE A 22 11.08 1.45 -11.71
CA ILE A 22 10.78 2.54 -10.78
C ILE A 22 9.31 2.92 -10.93
N ASN A 23 8.79 2.95 -12.16
CA ASN A 23 7.38 3.25 -12.45
C ASN A 23 6.41 2.26 -11.79
N ILE A 24 6.82 1.00 -11.57
CA ILE A 24 5.99 -0.01 -10.88
C ILE A 24 5.99 0.12 -9.35
N LEU A 25 6.97 0.81 -8.74
CA LEU A 25 7.11 0.85 -7.27
C LEU A 25 5.86 1.37 -6.54
N PRO A 26 5.20 2.46 -6.98
CA PRO A 26 3.99 2.95 -6.32
C PRO A 26 2.85 1.91 -6.31
N PHE A 27 2.73 1.10 -7.36
CA PHE A 27 1.70 0.06 -7.46
C PHE A 27 1.97 -1.15 -6.56
N ASN A 28 3.24 -1.42 -6.28
CA ASN A 28 3.64 -2.49 -5.36
C ASN A 28 3.60 -2.04 -3.89
N ARG A 29 3.59 -0.73 -3.63
CA ARG A 29 3.54 -0.14 -2.29
C ARG A 29 2.44 0.93 -2.20
N PRO A 30 1.17 0.54 -2.41
CA PRO A 30 0.06 1.48 -2.52
C PRO A 30 -0.22 2.25 -1.21
N PHE A 31 0.22 1.73 -0.07
CA PHE A 31 0.02 2.35 1.24
C PHE A 31 1.34 2.96 1.72
N THR A 32 1.56 4.23 1.39
CA THR A 32 2.72 5.00 1.85
C THR A 32 2.26 6.09 2.81
N GLN A 33 2.77 6.07 4.05
CA GLN A 33 2.41 7.04 5.08
C GLN A 33 3.24 8.33 5.00
N GLN A 34 4.51 8.20 4.65
CA GLN A 34 5.48 9.29 4.64
C GLN A 34 6.46 9.10 3.49
N VAL A 35 6.81 10.20 2.83
CA VAL A 35 7.86 10.27 1.82
C VAL A 35 8.75 11.45 2.21
N ASP A 36 9.99 11.15 2.59
CA ASP A 36 10.98 12.16 2.87
C ASP A 36 11.96 12.24 1.68
N VAL A 37 12.26 13.46 1.27
CA VAL A 37 13.20 13.73 0.17
C VAL A 37 14.30 14.63 0.71
N VAL A 38 15.52 14.11 0.74
CA VAL A 38 16.71 14.87 1.10
C VAL A 38 17.55 15.05 -0.14
N PHE A 39 17.96 16.29 -0.41
CA PHE A 39 18.77 16.65 -1.56
C PHE A 39 19.71 17.80 -1.20
N PRO A 40 20.89 17.91 -1.86
CA PRO A 40 21.75 19.09 -1.77
C PRO A 40 20.99 20.36 -2.17
N GLU A 41 21.52 21.53 -1.85
CA GLU A 41 20.85 22.79 -2.22
C GLU A 41 20.67 22.91 -3.74
N ASP A 42 19.41 22.84 -4.17
CA ASP A 42 18.97 23.01 -5.55
C ASP A 42 17.68 23.85 -5.55
N PRO A 43 17.76 25.15 -5.91
CA PRO A 43 16.60 26.05 -5.90
C PRO A 43 15.48 25.62 -6.85
N GLU A 44 15.81 25.00 -7.99
CA GLU A 44 14.83 24.56 -8.97
C GLU A 44 14.06 23.34 -8.45
N LEU A 45 14.78 22.33 -7.97
CA LEU A 45 14.18 21.14 -7.39
C LEU A 45 13.35 21.50 -6.15
N HIS A 46 13.86 22.38 -5.29
CA HIS A 46 13.11 22.91 -4.15
C HIS A 46 11.80 23.59 -4.58
N SER A 47 11.85 24.44 -5.60
CA SER A 47 10.67 25.11 -6.16
C SER A 47 9.64 24.12 -6.72
N VAL A 48 10.07 23.04 -7.37
CA VAL A 48 9.16 21.99 -7.87
C VAL A 48 8.54 21.20 -6.71
N LEU A 49 9.37 20.69 -5.79
CA LEU A 49 8.90 19.87 -4.67
C LEU A 49 8.00 20.64 -3.71
N SER A 50 8.29 21.93 -3.46
CA SER A 50 7.48 22.78 -2.59
C SER A 50 6.04 22.97 -3.06
N LYS A 51 5.78 22.80 -4.36
CA LYS A 51 4.46 22.93 -4.98
C LYS A 51 3.67 21.62 -4.97
N LEU A 52 4.30 20.50 -4.60
CA LEU A 52 3.61 19.23 -4.53
C LEU A 52 2.56 19.28 -3.42
N GLU A 53 1.34 18.94 -3.80
CA GLU A 53 0.23 18.76 -2.89
C GLU A 53 -0.57 17.53 -3.29
N THR A 54 -1.22 16.92 -2.31
CA THR A 54 -2.18 15.85 -2.55
C THR A 54 -3.33 15.99 -1.57
N ARG A 55 -4.38 15.19 -1.75
CA ARG A 55 -5.58 15.21 -0.92
C ARG A 55 -6.05 13.80 -0.65
N TYR A 56 -6.56 13.58 0.56
CA TYR A 56 -7.26 12.36 0.91
C TYR A 56 -8.54 12.68 1.67
N SER A 57 -9.51 11.80 1.57
CA SER A 57 -10.77 11.89 2.30
C SER A 57 -10.73 10.92 3.48
N LYS A 58 -10.99 11.41 4.69
CA LYS A 58 -11.19 10.59 5.88
C LYS A 58 -12.67 10.56 6.23
N GLY A 59 -13.24 9.39 6.46
CA GLY A 59 -14.64 9.28 6.86
C GLY A 59 -14.96 7.93 7.48
N LYS A 60 -16.25 7.71 7.74
CA LYS A 60 -16.78 6.44 8.23
C LYS A 60 -17.61 5.75 7.15
N THR A 61 -17.43 4.46 6.95
CA THR A 61 -18.24 3.64 6.03
C THR A 61 -18.26 2.18 6.47
N THR A 62 -19.18 1.38 5.92
CA THR A 62 -19.18 -0.07 6.09
C THR A 62 -18.48 -0.73 4.90
N LEU A 63 -17.77 -1.84 5.12
CA LEU A 63 -17.17 -2.62 4.05
C LEU A 63 -18.25 -3.14 3.09
N SER A 64 -19.43 -3.49 3.60
CA SER A 64 -20.58 -3.84 2.77
C SER A 64 -21.02 -2.71 1.81
N SER A 65 -20.99 -1.45 2.24
CA SER A 65 -21.27 -0.28 1.39
C SER A 65 -20.21 -0.13 0.30
N VAL A 66 -18.94 -0.32 0.66
CA VAL A 66 -17.82 -0.31 -0.29
C VAL A 66 -17.97 -1.41 -1.34
N LEU A 67 -18.30 -2.65 -0.94
CA LEU A 67 -18.51 -3.78 -1.84
C LEU A 67 -19.77 -3.62 -2.72
N LYS A 68 -20.80 -2.89 -2.27
CA LYS A 68 -21.94 -2.51 -3.11
C LYS A 68 -21.54 -1.56 -4.24
N LYS A 69 -20.52 -0.74 -4.00
CA LYS A 69 -19.98 0.24 -4.95
C LYS A 69 -18.67 -0.26 -5.60
N ALA A 70 -18.48 -1.57 -5.69
CA ALA A 70 -17.27 -2.19 -6.25
C ALA A 70 -16.94 -1.72 -7.67
N GLY A 71 -17.97 -1.44 -8.50
CA GLY A 71 -17.82 -0.86 -9.83
C GLY A 71 -17.07 0.47 -9.85
N CYS A 72 -17.18 1.28 -8.79
CA CYS A 72 -16.46 2.55 -8.67
C CYS A 72 -14.94 2.37 -8.56
N PHE A 73 -14.43 1.17 -8.30
CA PHE A 73 -12.99 0.87 -8.23
C PHE A 73 -12.48 0.17 -9.50
N SER A 74 -13.39 -0.26 -10.37
CA SER A 74 -13.09 -1.07 -11.56
C SER A 74 -13.09 -0.18 -12.80
N GLY A 75 -11.91 0.26 -13.25
CA GLY A 75 -11.77 0.96 -14.55
C GLY A 75 -12.17 2.44 -14.57
N SER A 76 -12.56 3.01 -13.43
CA SER A 76 -12.72 4.45 -13.24
C SER A 76 -11.36 5.09 -12.96
N ASN A 77 -11.20 6.37 -13.33
CA ASN A 77 -10.08 7.23 -12.92
C ASN A 77 -9.90 7.33 -11.39
N LEU A 78 -10.86 6.80 -10.62
CA LEU A 78 -10.81 6.83 -9.17
C LEU A 78 -9.54 6.16 -8.63
N GLY A 79 -9.07 5.06 -9.25
CA GLY A 79 -7.87 4.32 -8.83
C GLY A 79 -7.70 4.26 -7.31
N ALA A 80 -8.84 4.15 -6.62
CA ALA A 80 -8.95 4.69 -5.28
C ALA A 80 -8.40 3.70 -4.29
N ILE A 81 -7.45 4.16 -3.49
CA ILE A 81 -6.84 3.37 -2.44
C ILE A 81 -7.63 3.62 -1.17
N MET A 82 -8.20 2.56 -0.60
CA MET A 82 -8.91 2.65 0.68
C MET A 82 -8.20 1.80 1.72
N VAL A 83 -8.09 2.32 2.94
CA VAL A 83 -7.50 1.58 4.06
C VAL A 83 -8.16 1.96 5.37
N THR A 84 -8.36 0.97 6.24
CA THR A 84 -8.70 1.19 7.64
C THR A 84 -7.43 1.52 8.42
N PRO A 85 -7.31 2.69 9.07
CA PRO A 85 -6.16 2.97 9.90
C PRO A 85 -6.17 2.03 11.12
N ASN A 86 -4.99 1.56 11.52
CA ASN A 86 -4.85 0.83 12.77
C ASN A 86 -4.95 1.84 13.93
N VAL A 87 -6.05 1.79 14.68
CA VAL A 87 -6.29 2.65 15.84
C VAL A 87 -5.91 1.87 17.09
N ALA A 88 -5.05 2.45 17.94
CA ALA A 88 -4.65 1.81 19.19
C ALA A 88 -5.87 1.48 20.06
N GLY A 89 -5.97 0.22 20.51
CA GLY A 89 -7.09 -0.28 21.31
C GLY A 89 -8.33 -0.69 20.51
N ALA A 90 -8.31 -0.59 19.17
CA ALA A 90 -9.34 -1.17 18.32
C ALA A 90 -9.09 -2.66 18.04
N SER A 91 -10.05 -3.31 17.38
CA SER A 91 -9.87 -4.66 16.83
C SER A 91 -8.62 -4.70 15.93
N SER A 92 -7.89 -5.81 15.95
CA SER A 92 -6.80 -6.09 15.02
C SER A 92 -7.27 -6.34 13.58
N ASP A 93 -8.58 -6.42 13.37
CA ASP A 93 -9.18 -6.62 12.05
C ASP A 93 -9.01 -5.36 11.20
N LEU A 94 -8.46 -5.51 10.00
CA LEU A 94 -8.20 -4.42 9.08
C LEU A 94 -8.64 -4.83 7.67
N TRP A 95 -8.92 -3.84 6.82
CA TRP A 95 -9.08 -4.10 5.41
C TRP A 95 -8.54 -2.95 4.56
N CYS A 96 -8.21 -3.28 3.31
CA CYS A 96 -7.79 -2.31 2.33
C CYS A 96 -8.27 -2.67 0.92
N ILE A 97 -8.29 -1.69 0.04
CA ILE A 97 -8.48 -1.86 -1.40
C ILE A 97 -7.25 -1.29 -2.08
N ASP A 98 -6.60 -2.13 -2.87
CA ASP A 98 -5.43 -1.74 -3.65
C ASP A 98 -5.82 -1.18 -5.03
N PRO A 99 -4.90 -0.54 -5.77
CA PRO A 99 -5.15 -0.02 -7.11
C PRO A 99 -5.57 -1.07 -8.15
N ARG A 100 -5.43 -2.37 -7.85
CA ARG A 100 -5.85 -3.46 -8.75
C ARG A 100 -7.33 -3.79 -8.57
N GLY A 101 -8.02 -3.15 -7.63
CA GLY A 101 -9.40 -3.44 -7.29
C GLY A 101 -9.53 -4.74 -6.50
N VAL A 102 -8.57 -5.06 -5.62
CA VAL A 102 -8.67 -6.21 -4.72
C VAL A 102 -8.90 -5.71 -3.30
N ALA A 103 -10.07 -6.05 -2.73
CA ALA A 103 -10.32 -5.86 -1.31
C ALA A 103 -9.60 -6.97 -0.53
N THR A 104 -8.66 -6.59 0.32
CA THR A 104 -7.91 -7.49 1.19
C THR A 104 -8.34 -7.25 2.63
N LEU A 105 -8.89 -8.27 3.28
CA LEU A 105 -9.22 -8.26 4.70
C LEU A 105 -8.13 -9.02 5.45
N CYS A 106 -7.63 -8.46 6.53
CA CYS A 106 -6.75 -9.11 7.49
C CYS A 106 -7.52 -9.23 8.81
N LEU A 107 -7.93 -10.44 9.15
CA LEU A 107 -8.83 -10.72 10.26
C LEU A 107 -8.12 -11.53 11.34
N SER A 108 -8.46 -11.28 12.59
CA SER A 108 -8.21 -12.18 13.70
C SER A 108 -8.86 -13.56 13.45
N LYS A 109 -8.33 -14.61 14.09
CA LYS A 109 -8.87 -15.97 13.99
C LYS A 109 -10.36 -16.02 14.34
N GLU A 110 -10.77 -15.34 15.40
CA GLU A 110 -12.18 -15.28 15.82
C GLU A 110 -13.06 -14.63 14.73
N ALA A 111 -12.68 -13.46 14.22
CA ALA A 111 -13.43 -12.79 13.16
C ALA A 111 -13.47 -13.62 11.87
N TYR A 112 -12.36 -14.30 11.54
CA TYR A 112 -12.26 -15.21 10.40
C TYR A 112 -13.19 -16.43 10.51
N GLU A 113 -13.29 -17.05 11.68
CA GLU A 113 -14.20 -18.17 11.92
C GLU A 113 -15.67 -17.71 11.87
N ILE A 114 -15.99 -16.52 12.41
CA ILE A 114 -17.33 -15.96 12.40
C ILE A 114 -17.78 -15.58 10.98
N ILE A 115 -16.90 -14.99 10.17
CA ILE A 115 -17.26 -14.56 8.82
C ILE A 115 -17.42 -15.75 7.87
N GLY A 116 -16.68 -16.85 8.09
CA GLY A 116 -16.86 -18.09 7.34
C GLY A 116 -16.51 -18.00 5.85
N ILE A 117 -15.69 -17.02 5.46
CA ILE A 117 -15.19 -16.86 4.09
C ILE A 117 -13.79 -17.46 4.01
N THR A 118 -13.55 -18.29 2.99
CA THR A 118 -12.23 -18.92 2.77
C THR A 118 -11.14 -17.87 2.58
N GLY A 119 -10.11 -17.95 3.42
CA GLY A 119 -8.88 -17.17 3.34
C GLY A 119 -7.66 -18.05 3.54
N ARG A 120 -6.51 -17.42 3.78
CA ARG A 120 -5.25 -18.10 4.09
C ARG A 120 -4.63 -17.52 5.38
N PRO A 121 -3.96 -18.32 6.21
CA PRO A 121 -3.22 -17.79 7.35
C PRO A 121 -2.08 -16.88 6.86
N LEU A 122 -1.71 -15.87 7.65
CA LEU A 122 -0.54 -15.04 7.36
C LEU A 122 0.75 -15.86 7.51
N PRO A 123 1.70 -15.75 6.57
CA PRO A 123 2.95 -16.51 6.62
C PRO A 123 3.99 -15.93 7.59
N PHE A 124 3.65 -14.86 8.33
CA PHE A 124 4.60 -14.14 9.19
C PHE A 124 4.66 -14.74 10.59
N LYS A 125 5.88 -14.92 11.12
CA LYS A 125 6.10 -15.37 12.50
C LYS A 125 5.44 -14.38 13.48
N GLY A 126 4.73 -14.89 14.47
CA GLY A 126 4.02 -14.08 15.47
C GLY A 126 2.67 -13.50 15.01
N GLN A 127 2.24 -13.80 13.77
CA GLN A 127 0.94 -13.41 13.23
C GLN A 127 0.13 -14.64 12.77
N SER A 128 0.38 -15.82 13.36
CA SER A 128 -0.28 -17.08 12.97
C SER A 128 -1.79 -17.08 13.21
N ASP A 129 -2.26 -16.23 14.11
CA ASP A 129 -3.69 -16.08 14.42
C ASP A 129 -4.41 -15.09 13.50
N GLN A 130 -3.72 -14.57 12.47
CA GLN A 130 -4.31 -13.70 11.47
C GLN A 130 -4.53 -14.42 10.14
N HIS A 131 -5.68 -14.14 9.53
CA HIS A 131 -6.10 -14.71 8.25
C HIS A 131 -6.34 -13.60 7.24
N VAL A 132 -5.92 -13.84 6.00
CA VAL A 132 -6.11 -12.93 4.87
C VAL A 132 -7.16 -13.47 3.93
N ILE A 133 -8.16 -12.64 3.64
CA ILE A 133 -9.18 -12.88 2.62
C ILE A 133 -8.97 -11.87 1.50
N GLN A 134 -8.97 -12.32 0.25
CA GLN A 134 -8.84 -11.46 -0.92
C GLN A 134 -10.09 -11.59 -1.79
N ILE A 135 -10.75 -10.46 -2.05
CA ILE A 135 -12.00 -10.37 -2.81
C ILE A 135 -11.76 -9.42 -3.99
N PRO A 136 -11.65 -9.97 -5.22
CA PRO A 136 -11.59 -9.14 -6.43
C PRO A 136 -12.90 -8.36 -6.62
N LEU A 137 -12.80 -7.04 -6.81
CA LEU A 137 -13.95 -6.14 -7.03
C LEU A 137 -14.36 -6.09 -8.50
N ASN A 138 -13.41 -6.28 -9.42
CA ASN A 138 -13.60 -6.16 -10.87
C ASN A 138 -14.49 -7.25 -11.51
N SER A 139 -14.94 -8.24 -10.73
CA SER A 139 -15.82 -9.31 -11.22
C SER A 139 -17.31 -9.01 -11.08
N ALA A 140 -17.70 -7.89 -10.45
CA ALA A 140 -19.09 -7.62 -10.10
C ALA A 140 -19.95 -7.19 -11.31
N ASP A 141 -19.43 -6.36 -12.22
CA ASP A 141 -20.26 -5.63 -13.19
C ASP A 141 -20.11 -6.08 -14.66
N ALA A 142 -19.30 -7.11 -14.93
CA ALA A 142 -19.10 -7.62 -16.29
C ALA A 142 -20.34 -8.32 -16.91
N SER A 143 -21.46 -8.38 -16.21
CA SER A 143 -22.69 -9.04 -16.67
C SER A 143 -23.72 -8.11 -17.34
N GLU A 144 -23.55 -6.79 -17.35
CA GLU A 144 -24.59 -5.87 -17.88
C GLU A 144 -24.19 -5.08 -19.14
N GLY A 145 -22.92 -5.15 -19.60
CA GLY A 145 -22.44 -4.46 -20.81
C GLY A 145 -22.08 -5.42 -21.96
N GLY A 146 -22.95 -5.54 -22.97
CA GLY A 146 -22.86 -6.51 -24.06
C GLY A 146 -21.76 -6.29 -25.10
N ASN A 147 -20.53 -6.74 -24.81
CA ASN A 147 -19.50 -6.97 -25.83
C ASN A 147 -19.20 -8.48 -25.97
N ALA A 148 -19.75 -9.10 -27.02
CA ALA A 148 -19.71 -10.54 -27.29
C ALA A 148 -18.31 -11.15 -27.45
N ALA A 149 -17.26 -10.33 -27.62
CA ALA A 149 -15.88 -10.79 -27.77
C ALA A 149 -15.20 -11.15 -26.42
N ALA A 150 -15.60 -10.51 -25.31
CA ALA A 150 -15.08 -10.84 -23.97
C ALA A 150 -15.80 -12.05 -23.33
N GLU A 151 -16.88 -12.52 -23.96
CA GLU A 151 -17.76 -13.56 -23.41
C GLU A 151 -17.19 -14.99 -23.50
N LYS A 152 -16.18 -15.23 -24.35
CA LYS A 152 -15.57 -16.55 -24.53
C LYS A 152 -14.50 -16.89 -23.48
N GLU A 153 -13.79 -15.91 -22.91
CA GLU A 153 -12.88 -16.15 -21.77
C GLU A 153 -13.59 -16.12 -20.40
N ALA A 154 -14.77 -15.47 -20.32
CA ALA A 154 -15.55 -15.38 -19.09
C ALA A 154 -16.28 -16.70 -18.71
N LYS A 155 -16.52 -17.62 -19.65
CA LYS A 155 -17.30 -18.84 -19.40
C LYS A 155 -16.58 -19.87 -18.51
N THR A 156 -15.26 -19.86 -18.44
CA THR A 156 -14.49 -20.75 -17.54
C THR A 156 -14.40 -20.21 -16.10
N LYS A 157 -14.81 -18.97 -15.84
CA LYS A 157 -14.80 -18.32 -14.50
C LYS A 157 -16.20 -18.06 -13.91
N ARG A 158 -17.26 -18.65 -14.48
CA ARG A 158 -18.66 -18.51 -14.01
C ARG A 158 -18.96 -19.03 -12.59
N SER A 159 -17.99 -19.64 -11.90
CA SER A 159 -18.10 -19.98 -10.47
C SER A 159 -18.01 -18.75 -9.55
N GLY A 160 -17.46 -17.62 -10.02
CA GLY A 160 -17.17 -16.45 -9.17
C GLY A 160 -18.38 -15.68 -8.65
N THR A 161 -19.45 -15.52 -9.46
CA THR A 161 -20.55 -14.59 -9.13
C THR A 161 -21.40 -15.06 -7.95
N LYS A 162 -21.68 -16.37 -7.86
CA LYS A 162 -22.37 -16.96 -6.69
C LYS A 162 -21.52 -16.84 -5.42
N GLY A 163 -20.19 -16.95 -5.56
CA GLY A 163 -19.24 -16.74 -4.48
C GLY A 163 -19.29 -15.31 -3.94
N TYR A 164 -19.30 -14.30 -4.82
CA TYR A 164 -19.30 -12.89 -4.42
C TYR A 164 -20.55 -12.49 -3.63
N ALA A 165 -21.74 -12.89 -4.08
CA ALA A 165 -22.99 -12.59 -3.36
C ALA A 165 -22.99 -13.20 -1.94
N LYS A 166 -22.49 -14.43 -1.81
CA LYS A 166 -22.33 -15.10 -0.51
C LYS A 166 -21.30 -14.40 0.37
N GLN A 167 -20.15 -14.01 -0.18
CA GLN A 167 -19.10 -13.28 0.54
C GLN A 167 -19.62 -11.93 1.05
N LYS A 168 -20.34 -11.19 0.20
CA LYS A 168 -20.95 -9.91 0.56
C LYS A 168 -21.97 -10.07 1.69
N ALA A 169 -22.87 -11.06 1.60
CA ALA A 169 -23.84 -11.34 2.67
C ALA A 169 -23.15 -11.72 3.99
N ALA A 170 -22.10 -12.53 3.94
CA ALA A 170 -21.32 -12.90 5.11
C ALA A 170 -20.62 -11.68 5.76
N ILE A 171 -20.08 -10.76 4.95
CA ILE A 171 -19.51 -9.50 5.44
C ILE A 171 -20.59 -8.62 6.08
N GLU A 172 -21.75 -8.46 5.43
CA GLU A 172 -22.87 -7.69 5.98
C GLU A 172 -23.32 -8.22 7.34
N ASP A 173 -23.44 -9.54 7.49
CA ASP A 173 -23.86 -10.16 8.74
C ASP A 173 -22.78 -10.08 9.82
N TRP A 174 -21.50 -10.21 9.45
CA TRP A 174 -20.39 -9.98 10.36
C TRP A 174 -20.36 -8.54 10.88
N GLU A 175 -20.53 -7.54 10.00
CA GLU A 175 -20.58 -6.13 10.41
C GLU A 175 -21.76 -5.84 11.35
N LYS A 176 -22.94 -6.43 11.11
CA LYS A 176 -24.09 -6.31 12.03
C LYS A 176 -23.77 -6.87 13.41
N ARG A 177 -23.11 -8.03 13.50
CA ARG A 177 -22.70 -8.63 14.78
C ARG A 177 -21.66 -7.77 15.49
N ARG A 178 -20.67 -7.26 14.76
CA ARG A 178 -19.65 -6.34 15.27
C ARG A 178 -20.28 -5.07 15.84
N ALA A 179 -21.25 -4.50 15.13
CA ALA A 179 -22.02 -3.35 15.60
C ALA A 179 -22.79 -3.66 16.90
N ALA A 180 -23.47 -4.80 16.96
CA ALA A 180 -24.27 -5.19 18.12
C ALA A 180 -23.42 -5.55 19.36
N ARG A 181 -22.27 -6.20 19.17
CA ARG A 181 -21.40 -6.65 20.26
C ARG A 181 -20.49 -5.54 20.79
N ASP A 182 -19.86 -4.80 19.88
CA ASP A 182 -18.74 -3.91 20.21
C ASP A 182 -19.12 -2.42 20.04
N GLY A 183 -20.32 -2.11 19.55
CA GLY A 183 -20.71 -0.74 19.20
C GLY A 183 -19.97 -0.19 17.98
N LEU A 184 -19.33 -1.06 17.18
CA LEU A 184 -18.53 -0.70 16.01
C LEU A 184 -19.36 -0.84 14.73
N ASP A 185 -20.24 0.13 14.48
CA ASP A 185 -21.17 0.15 13.35
C ASP A 185 -20.54 0.55 12.01
N ALA A 186 -19.37 1.21 12.04
CA ALA A 186 -18.65 1.65 10.84
C ALA A 186 -17.13 1.48 10.99
N TRP A 187 -16.42 1.56 9.86
CA TRP A 187 -14.96 1.63 9.80
C TRP A 187 -14.55 3.07 9.59
N GLU A 188 -13.55 3.54 10.33
CA GLU A 188 -12.79 4.70 9.87
C GLU A 188 -11.99 4.28 8.64
N VAL A 189 -12.06 5.08 7.59
CA VAL A 189 -11.33 4.81 6.35
C VAL A 189 -10.66 6.08 5.85
N VAL A 190 -9.49 5.89 5.24
CA VAL A 190 -8.81 6.89 4.42
C VAL A 190 -8.95 6.47 2.97
N CYS A 191 -9.34 7.41 2.11
CA CYS A 191 -9.50 7.21 0.67
C CYS A 191 -8.64 8.23 -0.09
N CYS A 192 -7.87 7.77 -1.06
CA CYS A 192 -7.06 8.61 -1.94
C CYS A 192 -7.48 8.40 -3.40
N SER A 193 -7.45 9.47 -4.20
CA SER A 193 -7.60 9.41 -5.66
C SER A 193 -6.26 9.03 -6.30
N ALA A 194 -6.30 8.35 -7.46
CA ALA A 194 -5.11 8.16 -8.28
C ALA A 194 -4.60 9.48 -8.90
N ASP A 195 -5.51 10.42 -9.18
CA ASP A 195 -5.14 11.78 -9.57
C ASP A 195 -4.99 12.65 -8.31
N PRO A 196 -3.76 13.09 -7.94
CA PRO A 196 -3.53 13.89 -6.74
C PRO A 196 -4.18 15.28 -6.80
N THR A 197 -4.60 15.74 -7.98
CA THR A 197 -5.25 17.03 -8.18
C THR A 197 -6.76 16.98 -7.86
N GLN A 198 -7.34 15.78 -7.84
CA GLN A 198 -8.77 15.56 -7.63
C GLN A 198 -9.08 15.07 -6.22
N ALA A 199 -10.23 15.47 -5.69
CA ALA A 199 -10.73 14.90 -4.45
C ALA A 199 -11.22 13.46 -4.71
N PRO A 200 -11.05 12.52 -3.77
CA PRO A 200 -11.60 11.18 -3.92
C PRO A 200 -13.14 11.23 -3.94
N GLU A 201 -13.76 10.83 -5.05
CA GLU A 201 -15.22 10.85 -5.23
C GLU A 201 -15.91 9.58 -4.68
N TYR A 202 -15.52 9.11 -3.49
CA TYR A 202 -16.24 8.01 -2.85
C TYR A 202 -17.49 8.54 -2.13
N THR A 203 -18.68 8.20 -2.64
CA THR A 203 -19.97 8.65 -2.09
C THR A 203 -20.57 7.68 -1.06
N GLY A 204 -19.84 6.64 -0.65
CA GLY A 204 -20.35 5.60 0.27
C GLY A 204 -20.08 5.86 1.75
N PHE A 205 -19.59 7.05 2.10
CA PHE A 205 -19.45 7.46 3.49
C PHE A 205 -20.82 7.63 4.17
N ASN A 206 -20.89 7.32 5.46
CA ASN A 206 -22.09 7.51 6.28
C ASN A 206 -22.38 9.00 6.53
N GLU A 207 -21.32 9.82 6.55
CA GLU A 207 -21.34 11.27 6.77
C GLU A 207 -20.45 11.95 5.71
N ALA A 208 -20.51 13.28 5.62
CA ALA A 208 -19.61 14.04 4.74
C ALA A 208 -18.15 13.76 5.14
N PRO A 209 -17.31 13.22 4.24
CA PRO A 209 -15.93 12.92 4.58
C PRO A 209 -15.13 14.21 4.81
N LYS A 210 -14.18 14.15 5.74
CA LYS A 210 -13.20 15.20 5.96
C LYS A 210 -12.13 15.13 4.87
N LEU A 211 -12.17 16.06 3.92
CA LEU A 211 -11.10 16.26 2.96
C LEU A 211 -9.89 16.87 3.68
N THR A 212 -8.73 16.21 3.58
CA THR A 212 -7.47 16.66 4.14
C THR A 212 -6.49 16.95 3.02
N LYS A 213 -6.03 18.20 2.96
CA LYS A 213 -4.94 18.61 2.07
C LYS A 213 -3.61 18.28 2.72
N VAL A 214 -2.72 17.64 1.97
CA VAL A 214 -1.35 17.35 2.37
C VAL A 214 -0.42 18.21 1.54
N THR A 215 0.41 18.99 2.21
CA THR A 215 1.44 19.84 1.59
C THR A 215 2.81 19.41 2.09
N CYS A 216 3.84 19.64 1.28
CA CYS A 216 5.21 19.37 1.70
C CYS A 216 5.62 20.24 2.89
N SER A 217 6.16 19.61 3.95
CA SER A 217 6.93 20.29 4.98
C SER A 217 8.35 20.49 4.48
N GLN A 218 8.94 21.66 4.74
CA GLN A 218 10.26 22.02 4.25
C GLN A 218 11.17 22.39 5.41
N GLN A 219 12.39 21.86 5.37
CA GLN A 219 13.42 22.17 6.33
C GLN A 219 14.75 22.33 5.57
N LYS A 220 15.40 23.48 5.75
CA LYS A 220 16.75 23.71 5.25
C LYS A 220 17.73 23.50 6.40
N LEU A 221 18.71 22.63 6.19
CA LEU A 221 19.84 22.45 7.09
C LEU A 221 21.07 23.12 6.47
N LEU A 222 21.88 23.76 7.30
CA LEU A 222 23.10 24.44 6.89
C LEU A 222 24.32 23.66 7.39
N ASN A 223 25.43 23.73 6.65
CA ASN A 223 26.69 23.09 7.00
C ASN A 223 26.58 21.56 7.23
N VAL A 224 25.70 20.89 6.47
CA VAL A 224 25.57 19.44 6.51
C VAL A 224 26.69 18.81 5.69
N HIS A 225 27.36 17.81 6.26
CA HIS A 225 28.30 17.00 5.49
C HIS A 225 27.52 16.07 4.58
N ILE A 226 27.75 16.10 3.26
CA ILE A 226 27.09 15.21 2.31
C ILE A 226 28.12 14.17 1.86
N PRO A 227 27.91 12.86 2.13
CA PRO A 227 28.81 11.83 1.64
C PRO A 227 28.78 11.86 0.11
N ILE A 228 29.94 11.72 -0.53
CA ILE A 228 30.04 11.61 -1.99
C ILE A 228 29.94 10.13 -2.32
N PRO A 229 28.78 9.63 -2.78
CA PRO A 229 28.63 8.22 -3.04
C PRO A 229 29.51 7.78 -4.22
N SER A 230 30.35 6.77 -4.00
CA SER A 230 31.13 6.10 -5.04
C SER A 230 30.42 4.87 -5.62
N PHE A 231 29.09 4.92 -5.77
CA PHE A 231 28.33 3.76 -6.25
C PHE A 231 28.74 3.38 -7.67
N LYS A 232 29.43 2.26 -7.79
CA LYS A 232 29.45 1.50 -9.04
C LYS A 232 28.06 0.86 -9.23
N PRO A 233 27.60 0.64 -10.48
CA PRO A 233 26.42 -0.18 -10.72
C PRO A 233 26.56 -1.50 -9.97
N ARG A 234 25.55 -1.89 -9.19
CA ARG A 234 25.61 -3.13 -8.42
C ARG A 234 25.88 -4.29 -9.37
N SER A 235 26.97 -5.01 -9.15
CA SER A 235 27.29 -6.21 -9.93
C SER A 235 26.09 -7.14 -9.85
N VAL A 236 25.50 -7.48 -10.99
CA VAL A 236 24.39 -8.42 -11.04
C VAL A 236 25.01 -9.78 -10.76
N LEU A 237 24.90 -10.25 -9.51
CA LEU A 237 25.37 -11.58 -9.11
C LEU A 237 24.90 -12.60 -10.14
N SER A 238 25.82 -13.03 -11.01
CA SER A 238 25.58 -14.18 -11.86
C SER A 238 25.32 -15.34 -10.90
N LYS A 239 24.25 -16.11 -11.10
CA LYS A 239 23.84 -17.20 -10.20
C LYS A 239 24.86 -18.37 -10.11
N SER A 240 26.11 -18.16 -10.50
CA SER A 240 27.17 -19.15 -10.42
C SER A 240 27.59 -19.35 -8.96
N LYS A 241 27.52 -20.59 -8.50
CA LYS A 241 27.62 -21.04 -7.10
C LYS A 241 29.02 -20.95 -6.46
N LYS A 242 29.99 -20.28 -7.08
CA LYS A 242 31.35 -20.24 -6.56
C LYS A 242 31.65 -18.83 -6.02
N PRO A 243 32.07 -18.70 -4.75
CA PRO A 243 32.60 -17.45 -4.24
C PRO A 243 33.84 -17.11 -5.07
N THR A 244 33.74 -16.05 -5.87
CA THR A 244 34.84 -15.47 -6.64
C THR A 244 35.09 -14.07 -6.09
N ALA A 245 36.16 -13.42 -6.53
CA ALA A 245 36.52 -12.04 -6.14
C ALA A 245 35.38 -10.99 -6.27
N GLY A 246 34.24 -11.32 -6.89
CA GLY A 246 33.05 -10.46 -6.90
C GLY A 246 32.28 -10.38 -5.57
N ASP A 247 32.64 -11.18 -4.57
CA ASP A 247 32.05 -11.09 -3.23
C ASP A 247 32.54 -9.82 -2.50
N GLU A 248 33.83 -9.45 -2.61
CA GLU A 248 34.40 -8.24 -2.01
C GLU A 248 33.77 -6.95 -2.59
N ASP A 249 33.62 -6.87 -3.92
CA ASP A 249 32.95 -5.75 -4.59
C ASP A 249 31.48 -5.59 -4.14
N THR A 250 30.81 -6.70 -3.83
CA THR A 250 29.41 -6.68 -3.38
C THR A 250 29.31 -6.21 -1.93
N GLU A 251 30.24 -6.65 -1.07
CA GLU A 251 30.33 -6.21 0.32
C GLU A 251 30.68 -4.71 0.43
N ASP A 252 31.61 -4.23 -0.39
CA ASP A 252 31.95 -2.81 -0.48
C ASP A 252 30.75 -1.98 -0.92
N TRP A 253 30.04 -2.43 -1.96
CA TRP A 253 28.83 -1.76 -2.42
C TRP A 253 27.73 -1.72 -1.35
N ASP A 254 27.49 -2.85 -0.66
CA ASP A 254 26.49 -2.93 0.40
C ASP A 254 26.88 -2.02 1.59
N ARG A 255 28.18 -1.91 1.92
CA ARG A 255 28.68 -0.98 2.95
C ARG A 255 28.42 0.48 2.57
N ASP A 256 28.79 0.89 1.36
CA ASP A 256 28.57 2.25 0.87
C ASP A 256 27.06 2.59 0.84
N ALA A 257 26.21 1.61 0.49
CA ALA A 257 24.76 1.78 0.44
C ALA A 257 24.16 1.94 1.84
N LEU A 258 24.69 1.20 2.82
CA LEU A 258 24.30 1.32 4.23
C LEU A 258 24.75 2.66 4.83
N GLU A 259 25.97 3.11 4.51
CA GLU A 259 26.47 4.41 4.95
C GLU A 259 25.59 5.56 4.43
N LEU A 260 25.26 5.56 3.12
CA LEU A 260 24.34 6.57 2.57
C LEU A 260 22.95 6.47 3.19
N PHE A 261 22.44 5.26 3.42
CA PHE A 261 21.11 5.08 4.03
C PHE A 261 21.07 5.58 5.47
N GLU A 262 22.11 5.29 6.26
CA GLU A 262 22.27 5.82 7.62
C GLU A 262 22.35 7.34 7.61
N TRP A 263 23.19 7.91 6.74
CA TRP A 263 23.31 9.35 6.57
C TRP A 263 21.97 10.00 6.20
N ALA A 264 21.25 9.45 5.22
CA ALA A 264 19.94 9.97 4.83
C ALA A 264 18.93 9.89 5.98
N GLY A 265 18.93 8.80 6.74
CA GLY A 265 18.10 8.65 7.93
C GLY A 265 18.41 9.70 9.00
N LEU A 266 19.69 9.99 9.25
CA LEU A 266 20.13 11.03 10.18
C LEU A 266 19.72 12.43 9.68
N ALA A 267 19.93 12.72 8.40
CA ALA A 267 19.55 13.99 7.79
C ALA A 267 18.03 14.26 7.89
N ILE A 268 17.19 13.24 7.65
CA ILE A 268 15.72 13.32 7.79
C ILE A 268 15.32 13.65 9.24
N LEU A 269 16.06 13.15 10.22
CA LEU A 269 15.85 13.46 11.65
C LEU A 269 16.40 14.84 12.07
N GLY A 270 16.91 15.64 11.13
CA GLY A 270 17.48 16.96 11.40
C GLY A 270 18.90 16.91 11.97
N SER A 271 19.59 15.77 11.89
CA SER A 271 21.00 15.69 12.28
C SER A 271 21.87 16.42 11.26
N PRO A 272 22.86 17.22 11.69
CA PRO A 272 23.82 17.87 10.79
C PRO A 272 24.96 16.95 10.32
N ARG A 273 25.03 15.73 10.86
CA ARG A 273 26.07 14.73 10.55
C ARG A 273 25.83 14.04 9.22
#